data_AF-V8P9H8-F1
#
_entry.id   AF-V8P9H8-F1
#
_cell.length_a   1.000
_cell.length_b   1.000
_cell.length_c   1.000
_cell.angle_alpha   90.00
_cell.angle_beta   90.00
_cell.angle_gamma   90.00
#
_symmetry.space_group_name_H-M   'P 1'
#
loop_
_entity.id
_entity.type
_entity.pdbx_description
1 polymer ?
#
loop_
_entity_poly.entity_id
_entity_poly.type
_entity_poly.pdbx_seq_one_letter_code
_entity_poly.pdbx_strand_id
1 'polypeptide(L)'
;MCEKGKIFKKTELEYEASFPELKSETLSRDLIDYVKHMIQNHGENYKAMARDEKNYYQDTPKQIKRKINVYKRFYPEEYQVFIASLRPEKMEQ
;
A
#
# COMPACT_ATOMS: atom_id res chain seq x y z
N MET A 1 -2.83 -20.38 -61.79
CA MET A 1 -2.04 -20.85 -60.63
C MET A 1 -1.99 -19.70 -59.64
N CYS A 2 -2.48 -19.93 -58.42
CA CYS A 2 -2.50 -18.97 -57.31
C CYS A 2 -1.11 -18.80 -56.70
N GLU A 3 -0.72 -17.57 -56.37
CA GLU A 3 0.16 -17.32 -55.22
C GLU A 3 -0.38 -16.11 -54.46
N LYS A 4 -1.24 -16.39 -53.47
CA LYS A 4 -1.66 -15.41 -52.47
C LYS A 4 -0.48 -15.17 -51.52
N GLY A 5 0.26 -14.10 -51.79
CA GLY A 5 1.36 -13.63 -50.95
C GLY A 5 0.87 -13.21 -49.57
N LYS A 6 1.21 -14.05 -48.58
CA LYS A 6 1.28 -13.85 -47.12
C LYS A 6 0.83 -12.47 -46.59
N ILE A 7 -0.36 -12.45 -46.00
CA ILE A 7 -0.77 -11.41 -45.04
C ILE A 7 0.14 -11.57 -43.81
N PHE A 8 1.06 -10.63 -43.61
CA PHE A 8 1.87 -10.53 -42.40
C PHE A 8 0.92 -10.24 -41.23
N LYS A 9 0.75 -11.20 -40.32
CA LYS A 9 0.03 -11.03 -39.06
C LYS A 9 0.67 -9.91 -38.25
N LYS A 10 0.13 -8.70 -38.37
CA LYS A 10 0.37 -7.59 -37.44
C LYS A 10 -0.72 -7.68 -36.38
N THR A 11 -0.61 -8.61 -35.43
CA THR A 11 -1.72 -8.86 -34.49
C THR A 11 -1.28 -9.08 -33.05
N GLU A 12 0.01 -9.29 -32.77
CA GLU A 12 0.48 -9.52 -31.40
C GLU A 12 0.91 -8.22 -30.70
N LEU A 13 1.46 -7.24 -31.43
CA LEU A 13 1.91 -5.95 -30.86
C LEU A 13 0.77 -5.05 -30.32
N GLU A 14 -0.39 -5.05 -30.97
CA GLU A 14 -1.53 -4.20 -30.55
C GLU A 14 -2.27 -4.79 -29.33
N TYR A 15 -2.20 -6.12 -29.15
CA TYR A 15 -2.82 -6.79 -28.01
C TYR A 15 -2.08 -6.49 -26.69
N GLU A 16 -0.75 -6.53 -26.71
CA GLU A 16 0.07 -6.20 -25.53
C GLU A 16 -0.05 -4.72 -25.13
N ALA A 17 -0.22 -3.82 -26.08
CA ALA A 17 -0.42 -2.39 -25.83
C ALA A 17 -1.84 -2.03 -25.36
N SER A 18 -2.80 -2.95 -25.51
CA SER A 18 -4.19 -2.76 -25.10
C SER A 18 -4.43 -3.11 -23.62
N PHE A 19 -3.45 -3.70 -22.94
CA PHE A 19 -3.52 -3.85 -21.49
C PHE A 19 -3.58 -2.46 -20.88
N PRO A 20 -4.65 -2.12 -20.14
CA PRO A 20 -4.63 -0.91 -19.35
C PRO A 20 -3.42 -1.06 -18.43
N GLU A 21 -2.44 -0.17 -18.57
CA GLU A 21 -1.46 0.06 -17.52
C GLU A 21 -2.30 0.38 -16.28
N LEU A 22 -2.55 -0.65 -15.47
CA LEU A 22 -3.11 -0.52 -14.15
C LEU A 22 -2.10 0.38 -13.46
N LYS A 23 -2.37 1.69 -13.49
CA LYS A 23 -1.74 2.65 -12.61
C LYS A 23 -2.07 2.11 -11.25
N SER A 24 -1.15 1.31 -10.72
CA SER A 24 -1.27 0.74 -9.41
C SER A 24 -1.17 1.95 -8.51
N GLU A 25 -2.32 2.56 -8.22
CA GLU A 25 -2.50 3.64 -7.25
C GLU A 25 -2.22 3.03 -5.88
N THR A 26 -0.96 2.70 -5.70
CA THR A 26 -0.40 2.10 -4.52
C THR A 26 0.08 3.24 -3.66
N LEU A 27 -0.09 3.08 -2.35
CA LEU A 27 0.54 4.01 -1.43
C LEU A 27 2.05 3.88 -1.57
N SER A 28 2.76 4.99 -1.40
CA SER A 28 4.22 4.93 -1.40
C SER A 28 4.70 3.98 -0.31
N ARG A 29 5.77 3.23 -0.59
CA ARG A 29 6.38 2.31 0.37
C ARG A 29 6.71 3.03 1.69
N ASP A 30 7.26 4.24 1.59
CA ASP A 30 7.55 5.09 2.74
C ASP A 30 6.32 5.38 3.61
N LEU A 31 5.15 5.61 3.00
CA LEU A 31 3.92 5.86 3.74
C LEU A 31 3.43 4.59 4.45
N ILE A 32 3.57 3.43 3.81
CA ILE A 32 3.22 2.14 4.38
C ILE A 32 4.11 1.85 5.58
N ASP A 33 5.42 1.99 5.43
CA ASP A 33 6.39 1.73 6.51
C ASP A 33 6.21 2.70 7.67
N TYR A 34 5.98 3.99 7.38
CA TYR A 34 5.62 5.00 8.35
C TYR A 34 4.37 4.61 9.16
N VAL A 35 3.28 4.24 8.47
CA VAL A 35 2.02 3.87 9.12
C VAL A 35 2.18 2.60 9.95
N LYS A 36 2.87 1.57 9.43
CA LYS A 36 3.14 0.33 10.16
C LYS A 36 3.92 0.60 11.44
N HIS A 37 4.97 1.41 11.38
CA HIS A 37 5.76 1.78 12.54
C HIS A 37 4.91 2.48 13.62
N MET A 38 4.09 3.45 13.21
CA MET A 38 3.22 4.18 14.14
C MET A 38 2.24 3.24 14.84
N ILE A 39 1.60 2.34 14.11
CA ILE A 39 0.63 1.38 14.66
C ILE A 39 1.34 0.35 15.56
N GLN A 40 2.51 -0.14 15.18
CA GLN A 40 3.25 -1.13 15.95
C GLN A 40 3.71 -0.61 17.32
N ASN A 41 4.20 0.63 17.38
CA ASN A 41 4.75 1.17 18.64
C ASN A 41 3.70 1.87 19.51
N HIS A 42 2.70 2.52 18.90
CA HIS A 42 1.74 3.37 19.62
C HIS A 42 0.29 2.86 19.54
N GLY A 43 -0.01 1.88 18.68
CA GLY A 43 -1.35 1.32 18.52
C GLY A 43 -2.37 2.35 18.01
N GLU A 44 -3.30 2.75 18.86
CA GLU A 44 -4.31 3.79 18.55
C GLU A 44 -4.01 5.14 19.24
N ASN A 45 -2.85 5.27 19.89
CA ASN A 45 -2.48 6.49 20.60
C ASN A 45 -1.88 7.55 19.66
N TYR A 46 -2.74 8.24 18.91
CA TYR A 46 -2.32 9.26 17.94
C TYR A 46 -1.57 10.46 18.57
N LYS A 47 -1.78 10.74 19.86
CA LYS A 47 -1.04 11.80 20.56
C LYS A 47 0.41 11.40 20.81
N ALA A 48 0.65 10.12 21.12
CA ALA A 48 2.00 9.58 21.27
C ALA A 48 2.71 9.48 19.92
N MET A 49 2.00 9.04 18.86
CA MET A 49 2.52 9.02 17.49
C MET A 49 3.01 10.40 17.00
N ALA A 50 2.32 11.48 17.38
CA ALA A 50 2.74 12.83 16.98
C ALA A 50 4.03 13.29 17.66
N ARG A 51 4.36 12.71 18.83
CA ARG A 51 5.59 12.98 19.59
C ARG A 51 6.72 12.01 19.27
N ASP A 52 6.44 11.00 18.45
CA ASP A 52 7.39 9.96 18.09
C ASP A 52 8.52 10.51 17.21
N GLU A 53 9.74 10.02 17.43
CA GLU A 53 10.93 10.46 16.69
C GLU A 53 10.88 10.08 15.21
N LYS A 54 10.17 9.01 14.84
CA LYS A 54 9.93 8.62 13.44
C LYS A 54 8.79 9.39 12.80
N ASN A 55 8.20 10.38 13.48
CA ASN A 55 7.29 11.33 12.87
C ASN A 55 8.01 12.35 11.96
N TYR A 56 8.69 11.86 10.91
CA TYR A 56 9.48 12.68 9.98
C TYR A 56 8.66 13.78 9.30
N TYR A 57 7.38 13.49 9.00
CA TYR A 57 6.47 14.45 8.38
C TYR A 57 5.89 15.48 9.36
N GLN A 58 6.22 15.38 10.64
CA GLN A 58 5.71 16.23 11.71
C GLN A 58 4.18 16.29 11.71
N ASP A 59 3.53 15.18 11.34
CA ASP A 59 2.10 15.10 11.19
C ASP A 59 1.43 15.28 12.57
N THR A 60 0.34 16.06 12.59
CA THR A 60 -0.52 16.16 13.77
C THR A 60 -1.28 14.85 14.00
N PRO A 61 -1.77 14.57 15.21
CA PRO A 61 -2.54 13.36 15.50
C PRO A 61 -3.70 13.11 14.51
N LYS A 62 -4.34 14.19 14.04
CA LYS A 62 -5.43 14.14 13.05
C LYS A 62 -4.94 13.72 11.66
N GLN A 63 -3.77 14.18 11.24
CA GLN A 63 -3.15 13.79 9.97
C GLN A 63 -2.68 12.34 10.00
N ILE A 64 -2.04 11.91 11.10
CA ILE A 64 -1.62 10.52 11.30
C ILE A 64 -2.82 9.58 11.21
N LYS A 65 -3.92 9.91 11.89
CA LYS A 65 -5.19 9.16 11.79
C LYS A 65 -5.69 9.07 10.36
N ARG A 66 -5.63 10.17 9.59
CA ARG A 66 -6.05 10.18 8.18
C ARG A 66 -5.17 9.27 7.33
N LYS A 67 -3.85 9.28 7.52
CA LYS A 67 -2.89 8.41 6.81
C LYS A 67 -3.11 6.93 7.11
N ILE A 68 -3.31 6.59 8.39
CA ILE A 68 -3.68 5.22 8.81
C ILE A 68 -5.01 4.80 8.14
N ASN A 69 -6.01 5.67 8.10
CA ASN A 69 -7.29 5.37 7.45
C ASN A 69 -7.15 5.21 5.93
N VAL A 70 -6.26 5.96 5.29
CA VAL A 70 -5.93 5.76 3.89
C VAL A 70 -5.31 4.38 3.71
N TYR A 71 -4.29 4.01 4.49
CA TYR A 71 -3.70 2.67 4.45
C TYR A 71 -4.73 1.54 4.62
N LYS A 72 -5.63 1.65 5.61
CA LYS A 72 -6.74 0.71 5.84
C LYS A 72 -7.67 0.53 4.62
N ARG A 73 -7.91 1.60 3.87
CA ARG A 73 -8.81 1.59 2.70
C ARG A 73 -8.16 0.94 1.49
N PHE A 74 -6.86 1.14 1.30
CA PHE A 74 -6.12 0.55 0.19
C PHE A 74 -5.78 -0.92 0.43
N TYR A 75 -5.43 -1.28 1.67
CA TYR A 75 -4.98 -2.63 2.01
C TYR A 75 -5.73 -3.21 3.23
N PRO A 76 -7.05 -3.45 3.12
CA PRO A 76 -7.84 -3.94 4.24
C PRO A 76 -7.43 -5.34 4.71
N GLU A 77 -7.05 -6.22 3.79
CA GLU A 77 -6.60 -7.59 4.11
C GLU A 77 -5.23 -7.60 4.80
N GLU A 78 -4.23 -6.92 4.23
CA GLU A 78 -2.91 -6.78 4.86
C GLU A 78 -2.99 -6.11 6.23
N TYR A 79 -3.83 -5.07 6.35
CA TYR A 79 -4.03 -4.40 7.63
C TYR A 79 -4.61 -5.35 8.67
N GLN A 80 -5.59 -6.20 8.32
CA GLN A 80 -6.14 -7.18 9.25
C GLN A 80 -5.10 -8.21 9.70
N VAL A 81 -4.30 -8.75 8.77
CA VAL A 81 -3.21 -9.68 9.08
C VAL A 81 -2.18 -9.01 9.99
N PHE A 82 -1.81 -7.76 9.69
CA PHE A 82 -0.85 -6.98 10.48
C PHE A 82 -1.36 -6.67 11.89
N ILE A 83 -2.63 -6.26 12.05
CA ILE A 83 -3.20 -6.07 13.39
C ILE A 83 -3.33 -7.39 14.14
N ALA A 84 -3.65 -8.48 13.45
CA ALA A 84 -3.70 -9.81 14.06
C ALA A 84 -2.31 -10.25 14.54
N SER A 85 -1.24 -9.97 13.79
CA SER A 85 0.14 -10.27 14.22
C SER A 85 0.63 -9.35 15.34
N LEU A 86 0.15 -8.11 15.39
CA LEU A 86 0.39 -7.16 16.49
C LEU A 86 -0.42 -7.43 17.76
N ARG A 87 -1.21 -8.50 17.81
CA ARG A 87 -1.71 -9.03 19.09
C ARG A 87 -0.76 -10.13 19.57
N PRO A 88 0.44 -9.84 20.10
CA PRO A 88 1.07 -10.79 20.99
C PRO A 88 0.23 -10.82 22.27
N GLU A 89 -0.06 -12.01 22.75
CA GLU A 89 -0.43 -12.21 24.15
C GLU A 89 0.47 -11.33 25.02
N LYS A 90 -0.10 -10.66 26.01
CA LYS A 90 0.67 -10.04 27.07
C LYS A 90 1.51 -11.13 27.74
N MET A 91 2.74 -11.37 27.27
CA MET A 91 3.76 -12.11 28.00
C MET A 91 4.93 -11.16 28.22
N GLU A 92 4.75 -10.39 29.30
CA GLU A 92 5.71 -10.26 30.40
C GLU A 92 7.20 -10.41 30.03
N GLN A 93 7.92 -9.30 30.10
CA GLN A 93 9.31 -9.24 30.57
C GLN A 93 9.51 -7.97 31.39
#